data_AF-A0A4R5Q7V7-F1
#
_entry.id   AF-A0A4R5Q7V7-F1
#
_cell.length_a   1.000
_cell.length_b   1.000
_cell.length_c   1.000
_cell.angle_alpha   90.00
_cell.angle_beta   90.00
_cell.angle_gamma   90.00
#
_symmetry.space_group_name_H-M   'P 1'
#
loop_
_entity.id
_entity.type
_entity.pdbx_description
1 polymer ?
#
loop_
_entity_poly.entity_id
_entity_poly.type
_entity_poly.pdbx_seq_one_letter_code
_entity_poly.pdbx_strand_id
1 'polypeptide(L)'
;MIAIMVEKRECVEDLEAILSVPDIDMVQFGSSDYSMSLGLTGQRSHPDVVKAERTTIETALKMGKHPRVELGDISGAKPYLEMGVKHFCIGWDVRILYNWWRTNGAGMRAMLTGEAAVAPAPQPVKTGTY
;
A
#
# COMPACT_ATOMS: atom_id res chain seq x y z
N MET A 1 8.63 9.92 -17.83
CA MET A 1 8.40 9.60 -16.42
C MET A 1 8.95 8.22 -16.13
N ILE A 2 9.98 8.10 -15.30
CA ILE A 2 10.52 6.84 -14.82
C ILE A 2 10.19 6.71 -13.34
N ALA A 3 9.53 5.62 -12.98
CA ALA A 3 9.20 5.27 -11.61
C ALA A 3 9.88 3.97 -11.23
N ILE A 4 10.39 3.88 -10.01
CA ILE A 4 11.01 2.67 -9.47
C ILE A 4 10.24 2.16 -8.26
N MET A 5 10.31 0.85 -8.03
CA MET A 5 9.75 0.19 -6.86
C MET A 5 10.87 -0.20 -5.90
N VAL A 6 10.74 0.22 -4.64
CA VAL A 6 11.65 -0.08 -3.54
C VAL A 6 10.98 -1.14 -2.67
N GLU A 7 11.47 -2.37 -2.76
CA GLU A 7 10.80 -3.55 -2.17
C GLU A 7 11.76 -4.60 -1.61
N LYS A 8 13.06 -4.28 -1.55
CA LYS A 8 14.10 -5.10 -0.93
C LYS A 8 14.88 -4.29 0.08
N ARG A 9 15.42 -4.97 1.08
CA ARG A 9 16.25 -4.38 2.13
C ARG A 9 17.41 -3.57 1.54
N GLU A 10 18.11 -4.16 0.59
CA GLU A 10 19.27 -3.57 -0.08
C GLU A 10 18.88 -2.28 -0.82
N CYS A 11 17.68 -2.21 -1.42
CA CYS A 11 17.19 -1.00 -2.07
C CYS A 11 16.92 0.15 -1.09
N VAL A 12 16.56 -0.16 0.16
CA VAL A 12 16.36 0.87 1.20
C VAL A 12 17.70 1.33 1.77
N GLU A 13 18.67 0.41 1.90
CA GLU A 13 20.03 0.71 2.35
C GLU A 13 20.78 1.61 1.33
N ASP A 14 20.60 1.36 0.02
CA ASP A 14 21.23 2.13 -1.07
C ASP A 14 20.33 3.24 -1.66
N LEU A 15 19.27 3.62 -0.96
CA LEU A 15 18.20 4.45 -1.53
C LEU A 15 18.68 5.80 -2.09
N GLU A 16 19.54 6.53 -1.36
CA GLU A 16 20.04 7.83 -1.85
C GLU A 16 20.88 7.66 -3.13
N ALA A 17 21.66 6.58 -3.24
CA ALA A 17 22.43 6.28 -4.45
C ALA A 17 21.51 5.97 -5.64
N ILE A 18 20.48 5.15 -5.41
CA ILE A 18 19.48 4.80 -6.42
C ILE A 18 18.73 6.05 -6.90
N LEU A 19 18.22 6.87 -5.97
CA LEU A 19 17.45 8.07 -6.30
C LEU A 19 18.30 9.20 -6.92
N SER A 20 19.63 9.11 -6.81
CA SER A 20 20.57 10.03 -7.47
C SER A 20 20.76 9.71 -8.96
N VAL A 21 20.30 8.54 -9.44
CA VAL A 21 20.35 8.20 -10.86
C VAL A 21 19.53 9.22 -11.67
N PRO A 22 20.09 9.76 -12.76
CA PRO A 22 19.38 10.69 -13.63
C PRO A 22 18.04 10.13 -14.12
N ASP A 23 17.10 11.02 -14.38
CA ASP A 23 15.78 10.73 -14.98
C ASP A 23 14.82 9.86 -14.15
N ILE A 24 15.19 9.42 -12.93
CA ILE A 24 14.22 8.86 -11.99
C ILE A 24 13.33 9.98 -11.46
N ASP A 25 12.03 9.89 -11.69
CA ASP A 25 11.05 10.90 -11.30
C ASP A 25 10.30 10.52 -10.01
N MET A 26 10.00 9.22 -9.85
CA MET A 26 9.05 8.72 -8.85
C MET A 26 9.57 7.46 -8.15
N VAL A 27 9.20 7.31 -6.87
CA VAL A 27 9.45 6.09 -6.09
C VAL A 27 8.15 5.55 -5.52
N GLN A 28 8.05 4.23 -5.47
CA GLN A 28 6.96 3.51 -4.84
C GLN A 28 7.55 2.50 -3.85
N PHE A 29 7.07 2.49 -2.61
CA PHE A 29 7.46 1.45 -1.66
C PHE A 29 6.53 0.23 -1.79
N GLY A 30 7.12 -0.97 -1.90
CA GLY A 30 6.41 -2.25 -2.02
C GLY A 30 6.41 -3.00 -0.69
N SER A 31 5.45 -2.71 0.20
CA SER A 31 5.43 -3.27 1.57
C SER A 31 5.28 -4.80 1.62
N SER A 32 4.58 -5.39 0.64
CA SER A 32 4.38 -6.85 0.55
C SER A 32 5.71 -7.57 0.32
N ASP A 33 6.40 -7.24 -0.77
CA ASP A 33 7.69 -7.86 -1.13
C ASP A 33 8.83 -7.48 -0.18
N TYR A 34 8.78 -6.27 0.39
CA TYR A 34 9.73 -5.86 1.41
C TYR A 34 9.60 -6.70 2.69
N SER A 35 8.37 -6.95 3.15
CA SER A 35 8.15 -7.82 4.31
C SER A 35 8.72 -9.23 4.09
N MET A 36 8.62 -9.76 2.87
CA MET A 36 9.21 -11.05 2.51
C MET A 36 10.74 -11.02 2.56
N SER A 37 11.37 -9.90 2.14
CA SER A 37 12.83 -9.75 2.23
C SER A 37 13.36 -9.75 3.66
N LEU A 38 12.52 -9.41 4.64
CA LEU A 38 12.85 -9.45 6.07
C LEU A 38 12.51 -10.79 6.75
N GLY A 39 11.99 -11.78 6.01
CA GLY A 39 11.45 -13.01 6.59
C GLY A 39 10.12 -12.81 7.34
N LEU A 40 9.47 -11.66 7.14
CA LEU A 40 8.24 -11.22 7.78
C LEU A 40 7.04 -11.36 6.82
N THR A 41 6.98 -12.45 6.07
CA THR A 41 5.99 -12.67 5.01
C THR A 41 4.55 -12.36 5.47
N GLY A 42 3.91 -11.42 4.79
CA GLY A 42 2.53 -11.00 5.06
C GLY A 42 2.38 -9.99 6.22
N GLN A 43 3.44 -9.69 6.96
CA GLN A 43 3.45 -8.75 8.09
C GLN A 43 3.80 -7.33 7.65
N ARG A 44 3.01 -6.75 6.75
CA ARG A 44 3.23 -5.40 6.20
C ARG A 44 3.18 -4.28 7.25
N SER A 45 2.44 -4.49 8.33
CA SER A 45 2.31 -3.58 9.46
C SER A 45 3.46 -3.68 10.47
N HIS A 46 4.44 -4.56 10.23
CA HIS A 46 5.56 -4.72 11.15
C HIS A 46 6.33 -3.38 11.27
N PRO A 47 6.78 -2.98 12.48
CA PRO A 47 7.45 -1.70 12.69
C PRO A 47 8.61 -1.43 11.73
N ASP A 48 9.39 -2.46 11.39
CA ASP A 48 10.51 -2.34 10.45
C ASP A 48 10.07 -2.07 9.00
N VAL A 49 8.93 -2.61 8.58
CA VAL A 49 8.36 -2.37 7.24
C VAL A 49 7.81 -0.94 7.17
N VAL A 50 7.08 -0.51 8.20
CA VAL A 50 6.55 0.86 8.31
C VAL A 50 7.69 1.89 8.38
N LYS A 51 8.76 1.58 9.12
CA LYS A 51 9.96 2.41 9.18
C LYS A 51 10.61 2.54 7.80
N ALA A 52 10.77 1.42 7.08
CA ALA A 52 11.34 1.43 5.73
C ALA A 52 10.50 2.22 4.72
N GLU A 53 9.16 2.08 4.77
CA GLU A 53 8.24 2.90 3.98
C GLU A 53 8.46 4.39 4.26
N ARG A 54 8.47 4.77 5.55
CA ARG A 54 8.66 6.15 5.97
C ARG A 54 10.01 6.71 5.52
N THR A 55 11.10 5.97 5.72
CA THR A 55 12.44 6.34 5.24
C THR A 55 12.46 6.52 3.73
N THR A 56 11.79 5.65 2.98
CA THR A 56 11.70 5.75 1.52
C THR A 56 11.02 7.05 1.08
N ILE A 57 9.88 7.37 1.71
CA ILE A 57 9.11 8.57 1.40
C ILE A 57 9.88 9.84 1.77
N GLU A 58 10.43 9.92 2.99
CA GLU A 58 11.15 11.10 3.48
C GLU A 58 12.40 11.39 2.62
N THR A 59 13.14 10.33 2.25
CA THR A 59 14.34 10.46 1.41
C THR A 59 14.00 10.94 0.01
N ALA A 60 12.94 10.38 -0.60
CA ALA A 60 12.50 10.80 -1.91
C ALA A 60 12.08 12.28 -1.94
N LEU A 61 11.30 12.72 -0.94
CA LEU A 61 10.90 14.11 -0.82
C LEU A 61 12.10 15.05 -0.63
N LYS A 62 13.05 14.68 0.24
CA LYS A 62 14.30 15.42 0.45
C LYS A 62 15.10 15.60 -0.84
N MET A 63 15.07 14.59 -1.72
CA MET A 63 15.77 14.59 -3.01
C MET A 63 14.94 15.19 -4.17
N GLY A 64 13.77 15.75 -3.88
CA GLY A 64 12.89 16.34 -4.88
C GLY A 64 12.22 15.32 -5.81
N LYS A 65 12.18 14.04 -5.41
CA LYS A 65 11.51 12.97 -6.13
C LYS A 65 10.08 12.80 -5.62
N HIS A 66 9.22 12.25 -6.45
CA HIS A 66 7.82 12.06 -6.10
C HIS A 66 7.60 10.68 -5.46
N PRO A 67 7.29 10.56 -4.16
CA PRO A 67 6.79 9.30 -3.61
C PRO A 67 5.34 9.08 -4.06
N ARG A 68 5.00 7.82 -4.37
CA ARG A 68 3.63 7.33 -4.55
C ARG A 68 3.30 6.34 -3.43
N VAL A 69 2.13 6.49 -2.82
CA VAL A 69 1.67 5.66 -1.69
C VAL A 69 0.43 4.88 -2.10
N GLU A 70 0.34 3.62 -1.69
CA GLU A 70 -0.84 2.80 -1.93
C GLU A 70 -1.70 2.65 -0.68
N LEU A 71 -3.00 2.88 -0.86
CA LEU A 71 -3.99 2.88 0.21
C LEU A 71 -5.13 1.93 -0.15
N GLY A 72 -5.76 1.33 0.86
CA GLY A 72 -7.02 0.61 0.68
C GLY A 72 -8.19 1.55 0.39
N ASP A 73 -8.22 2.69 1.08
CA ASP A 73 -9.22 3.74 0.93
C ASP A 73 -8.65 5.11 1.39
N ILE A 74 -9.42 6.18 1.20
CA ILE A 74 -8.97 7.56 1.46
C ILE A 74 -8.67 7.87 2.93
N SER A 75 -9.18 7.09 3.89
CA SER A 75 -9.00 7.37 5.32
C SER A 75 -7.53 7.32 5.76
N GLY A 76 -6.71 6.53 5.08
CA GLY A 76 -5.27 6.42 5.32
C GLY A 76 -4.44 7.56 4.72
N ALA A 77 -5.01 8.49 3.95
CA ALA A 77 -4.23 9.46 3.18
C ALA A 77 -3.63 10.59 4.03
N LYS A 78 -4.29 10.97 5.13
CA LYS A 78 -3.94 12.18 5.90
C LYS A 78 -2.47 12.23 6.35
N PRO A 79 -1.88 11.19 6.95
CA PRO A 79 -0.49 11.23 7.39
C PRO A 79 0.49 11.45 6.22
N TYR A 80 0.23 10.85 5.06
CA TYR A 80 1.08 10.99 3.88
C TYR A 80 0.94 12.36 3.22
N LEU A 81 -0.27 12.94 3.23
CA LEU A 81 -0.48 14.32 2.79
C LEU A 81 0.30 15.31 3.66
N GLU A 82 0.29 15.11 5.00
CA GLU A 82 1.08 15.92 5.94
C GLU A 82 2.59 15.79 5.72
N MET A 83 3.07 14.64 5.22
CA MET A 83 4.46 14.46 4.79
C MET A 83 4.79 15.17 3.47
N GLY A 84 3.79 15.56 2.66
CA GLY A 84 3.99 16.20 1.35
C GLY A 84 3.81 15.27 0.14
N VAL A 85 3.32 14.04 0.35
CA VAL A 85 2.98 13.10 -0.73
C VAL A 85 1.80 13.65 -1.54
N LYS A 86 1.89 13.55 -2.87
CA LYS A 86 0.83 14.01 -3.81
C LYS A 86 0.30 12.91 -4.74
N HIS A 87 0.99 11.76 -4.82
CA HIS A 87 0.64 10.66 -5.72
C HIS A 87 0.15 9.47 -4.91
N PHE A 88 -1.01 8.93 -5.29
CA PHE A 88 -1.67 7.85 -4.55
C PHE A 88 -2.21 6.78 -5.49
N CYS A 89 -2.13 5.52 -5.06
CA CYS A 89 -2.96 4.42 -5.53
C CYS A 89 -4.06 4.18 -4.49
N ILE A 90 -5.31 4.02 -4.90
CA ILE A 90 -6.41 3.74 -3.98
C ILE A 90 -7.14 2.50 -4.47
N GLY A 91 -6.92 1.39 -3.76
CA GLY A 91 -7.41 0.07 -4.14
C GLY A 91 -6.87 -0.41 -5.50
N TRP A 92 -7.38 -1.56 -5.92
CA TRP A 92 -7.18 -2.08 -7.28
C TRP A 92 -8.42 -2.82 -7.73
N ASP A 93 -8.63 -2.83 -9.05
CA ASP A 93 -9.79 -3.38 -9.74
C ASP A 93 -10.22 -4.76 -9.24
N VAL A 94 -9.30 -5.74 -9.18
CA VAL A 94 -9.60 -7.11 -8.77
C VAL A 94 -10.16 -7.13 -7.35
N ARG A 95 -9.59 -6.35 -6.42
CA ARG A 95 -10.09 -6.31 -5.04
C ARG A 95 -11.40 -5.54 -4.92
N ILE A 96 -11.56 -4.45 -5.67
CA ILE A 96 -12.81 -3.67 -5.71
C ILE A 96 -13.95 -4.55 -6.21
N LEU A 97 -13.77 -5.20 -7.37
CA LEU A 97 -14.76 -6.08 -7.98
C LEU A 97 -15.03 -7.31 -7.11
N TYR A 98 -14.00 -7.94 -6.57
CA TYR A 98 -14.14 -9.05 -5.63
C TYR A 98 -14.98 -8.68 -4.41
N ASN A 99 -14.70 -7.53 -3.76
CA ASN A 99 -15.45 -7.09 -2.59
C ASN A 99 -16.91 -6.79 -2.95
N TRP A 100 -17.15 -6.18 -4.11
CA TRP A 100 -18.49 -5.87 -4.60
C TRP A 100 -19.29 -7.15 -4.86
N TRP A 101 -18.73 -8.11 -5.60
CA TRP A 101 -19.38 -9.41 -5.88
C TRP A 101 -19.60 -10.22 -4.61
N ARG A 102 -18.63 -10.23 -3.69
CA ARG A 102 -18.77 -10.94 -2.40
C ARG A 102 -19.93 -10.39 -1.60
N THR A 103 -20.05 -9.07 -1.53
CA THR A 103 -21.12 -8.39 -0.77
C THR A 103 -22.50 -8.66 -1.39
N ASN A 104 -22.65 -8.39 -2.69
CA ASN A 104 -23.94 -8.56 -3.37
C ASN A 104 -24.31 -10.05 -3.51
N GLY A 105 -23.34 -10.93 -3.74
CA GLY A 105 -23.54 -12.36 -3.80
C GLY A 105 -23.95 -12.97 -2.46
N ALA A 106 -23.39 -12.49 -1.34
CA ALA A 106 -23.84 -12.86 0.00
C ALA A 106 -25.29 -12.40 0.26
N GLY A 107 -25.63 -11.18 -0.15
CA GLY A 107 -27.01 -10.66 -0.07
C GLY A 107 -28.01 -11.49 -0.86
N MET A 108 -27.69 -11.83 -2.12
CA MET A 108 -28.54 -12.69 -2.95
C MET A 108 -28.72 -14.08 -2.36
N ARG A 109 -27.64 -14.67 -1.83
CA ARG A 109 -27.70 -16.01 -1.19
C ARG A 109 -28.68 -16.02 -0.02
N ALA A 110 -28.59 -15.01 0.84
CA ALA A 110 -29.46 -14.87 2.01
C ALA A 110 -30.94 -14.76 1.64
N MET A 111 -31.27 -13.96 0.61
CA MET A 111 -32.63 -13.84 0.10
C MET A 111 -33.16 -15.17 -0.45
N LEU A 112 -32.30 -15.98 -1.09
CA LEU A 112 -32.69 -17.27 -1.66
C LEU A 112 -32.84 -18.37 -0.61
N THR A 113 -32.02 -18.38 0.44
CA THR A 113 -32.04 -19.43 1.46
C THR A 113 -32.93 -19.11 2.66
N GLY A 114 -33.40 -17.86 2.79
CA GLY A 114 -34.13 -17.39 3.97
C GLY A 114 -33.23 -17.24 5.21
N GLU A 115 -31.92 -17.43 5.06
CA GLU A 115 -30.93 -17.19 6.12
C GLU A 115 -30.61 -15.70 6.19
N ALA A 116 -30.25 -15.21 7.38
CA ALA A 116 -29.82 -13.83 7.52
C ALA A 116 -28.59 -13.56 6.63
N ALA A 117 -28.59 -12.40 5.96
CA ALA A 117 -27.42 -11.95 5.21
C ALA A 117 -26.22 -11.90 6.14
N VAL A 118 -25.23 -12.76 5.90
CA VAL A 118 -23.93 -12.64 6.54
C VAL A 118 -23.39 -11.31 6.06
N ALA A 119 -23.40 -10.31 6.94
CA ALA A 119 -22.82 -9.01 6.67
C ALA A 119 -21.41 -9.26 6.10
N PRO A 120 -21.00 -8.55 5.03
CA PRO A 120 -19.65 -8.70 4.54
C PRO A 120 -18.72 -8.53 5.73
N ALA A 121 -17.91 -9.56 6.03
CA ALA A 121 -17.01 -9.50 7.17
C ALA A 121 -16.26 -8.17 7.06
N PRO A 122 -16.23 -7.35 8.14
CA PRO A 122 -15.55 -6.07 8.11
C PRO A 122 -14.18 -6.33 7.51
N GLN A 123 -13.80 -5.50 6.54
CA GLN A 123 -12.42 -5.53 6.07
C GLN A 123 -11.57 -5.41 7.34
N PRO A 124 -10.61 -6.32 7.59
CA PRO A 124 -9.72 -6.12 8.71
C PRO A 124 -9.15 -4.71 8.52
N VAL A 125 -9.38 -3.83 9.49
CA VAL A 125 -8.70 -2.53 9.55
C VAL A 125 -7.24 -2.89 9.77
N LYS A 126 -6.50 -3.06 8.69
CA LYS A 126 -5.06 -3.26 8.75
C LYS A 126 -4.46 -1.89 8.93
N THR A 127 -3.99 -1.60 10.14
CA THR A 127 -3.10 -0.46 10.40
C THR A 127 -1.78 -0.74 9.69
N GLY A 128 -1.65 -0.30 8.45
CA GLY A 128 -0.50 -0.51 7.59
C GLY A 128 -0.96 -0.52 6.14
N THR A 129 -0.14 -0.09 5.20
CA THR A 129 -0.53 0.00 3.79
C THR A 129 -1.14 -1.34 3.32
N TYR A 130 -2.44 -1.23 3.00
CA TYR A 130 -3.56 -2.19 2.75
C TYR A 130 -4.11 -3.06 3.90
#